data_AF-A0A212AR57-F1
#
_entry.id   AF-A0A212AR57-F1
#
_cell.length_a   1.000
_cell.length_b   1.000
_cell.length_c   1.000
_cell.angle_alpha   90.00
_cell.angle_beta   90.00
_cell.angle_gamma   90.00
#
_symmetry.space_group_name_H-M   'P 1'
#
loop_
_entity.id
_entity.type
_entity.pdbx_description
1 polymer ?
#
loop_
_entity_poly.entity_id
_entity_poly.type
_entity_poly.pdbx_seq_one_letter_code
_entity_poly.pdbx_strand_id
1 'polypeptide(L)'
;MRVGWLVVASIIAIIFVTRAWLKERGAMDRHLQEGYGPPDLPDGWQISESGNPTFLGQNSQRKRIRATVFADQGRRTFWKFVVTRVNLNDEDMDRHDPFYSNHYYSQSDALNECQRFILGLPLTATTYQKDRDAERLLKVPSLLMKERERQNELVAKVDRGRAKPVNLRSEAEQRLKAAEHLHSYIASLGCSASQTAEADHLIATYREMLARIREI
;
A
#
# COMPACT_ATOMS: atom_id res chain seq x y z
N MET A 1 0.64 -16.50 -40.30
CA MET A 1 0.68 -15.04 -40.08
C MET A 1 -0.38 -14.57 -39.06
N ARG A 2 -0.36 -15.09 -37.81
CA ARG A 2 -1.34 -14.70 -36.76
C ARG A 2 -0.69 -14.09 -35.49
N VAL A 3 0.63 -14.19 -35.37
CA VAL A 3 1.38 -13.75 -34.17
C VAL A 3 1.60 -12.23 -34.16
N GLY A 4 1.72 -11.59 -35.33
CA GLY A 4 1.94 -10.12 -35.42
C GLY A 4 0.77 -9.28 -34.91
N TRP A 5 -0.47 -9.76 -35.05
CA TRP A 5 -1.68 -9.04 -34.62
C TRP A 5 -1.84 -9.01 -33.09
N LEU A 6 -1.43 -10.08 -32.39
CA LEU A 6 -1.49 -10.15 -30.92
C LEU A 6 -0.49 -9.20 -30.24
N VAL A 7 0.69 -9.03 -30.83
CA VAL A 7 1.70 -8.08 -30.33
C VAL A 7 1.21 -6.63 -30.50
N VAL A 8 0.64 -6.31 -31.67
CA VAL A 8 0.12 -4.96 -31.95
C VAL A 8 -1.06 -4.62 -31.04
N ALA A 9 -2.00 -5.56 -30.83
CA ALA A 9 -3.12 -5.36 -29.91
C ALA A 9 -2.67 -5.13 -28.46
N SER A 10 -1.62 -5.83 -28.01
CA SER A 10 -1.08 -5.68 -26.65
C SER A 10 -0.40 -4.32 -26.45
N ILE A 11 0.35 -3.83 -27.45
CA ILE A 11 0.98 -2.51 -27.39
C ILE A 11 -0.07 -1.39 -27.35
N ILE A 12 -1.12 -1.51 -28.16
CA ILE A 12 -2.23 -0.54 -28.17
C ILE A 12 -2.93 -0.52 -26.81
N ALA A 13 -3.20 -1.68 -26.21
CA ALA A 13 -3.80 -1.76 -24.88
C ALA A 13 -2.94 -1.09 -23.80
N ILE A 14 -1.62 -1.31 -23.83
CA ILE A 14 -0.68 -0.67 -22.90
C ILE A 14 -0.68 0.86 -23.05
N ILE A 15 -0.69 1.37 -24.29
CA ILE A 15 -0.74 2.83 -24.56
C ILE A 15 -2.04 3.45 -24.06
N PHE A 16 -3.18 2.77 -24.24
CA PHE A 16 -4.46 3.27 -23.75
C PHE A 16 -4.52 3.28 -22.22
N VAL A 17 -4.03 2.23 -21.56
CA VAL A 17 -3.97 2.17 -20.09
C VAL A 17 -3.02 3.23 -19.53
N THR A 18 -1.83 3.42 -20.12
CA THR A 18 -0.91 4.48 -19.68
C THR A 18 -1.45 5.88 -19.93
N ARG A 19 -2.16 6.12 -21.04
CA ARG A 19 -2.82 7.42 -21.29
C ARG A 19 -3.96 7.69 -20.32
N ALA A 20 -4.78 6.69 -20.00
CA ALA A 20 -5.84 6.82 -19.00
C ALA A 20 -5.24 7.16 -17.63
N TRP A 21 -4.21 6.43 -17.22
CA TRP A 21 -3.52 6.64 -15.95
C TRP A 21 -2.79 8.00 -15.86
N LEU A 22 -2.14 8.45 -16.95
CA LEU A 22 -1.51 9.77 -17.03
C LEU A 22 -2.54 10.90 -17.02
N LYS A 23 -3.72 10.71 -17.63
CA LYS A 23 -4.82 11.68 -17.61
C LYS A 23 -5.43 11.81 -16.21
N GLU A 24 -5.54 10.71 -15.47
CA GLU A 24 -5.94 10.70 -14.06
C GLU A 24 -4.90 11.39 -13.16
N ARG A 25 -3.60 11.12 -13.36
CA ARG A 25 -2.53 11.85 -12.65
C ARG A 25 -2.54 13.35 -12.95
N GLY A 26 -2.71 13.74 -14.22
CA GLY A 26 -2.82 15.15 -14.60
C GLY A 26 -4.11 15.84 -14.13
N ALA A 27 -5.11 15.07 -13.68
CA ALA A 27 -6.27 15.62 -12.95
C ALA A 27 -5.96 15.78 -11.46
N MET A 28 -5.22 14.84 -10.85
CA MET A 28 -4.72 14.96 -9.47
C MET A 28 -3.79 16.17 -9.29
N ASP A 29 -2.90 16.45 -10.24
CA ASP A 29 -2.01 17.62 -10.18
C ASP A 29 -2.77 18.95 -10.29
N ARG A 30 -3.92 18.98 -10.97
CA ARG A 30 -4.77 20.18 -11.04
C ARG A 30 -5.53 20.44 -9.73
N HIS A 31 -5.93 19.39 -9.01
CA HIS A 31 -6.49 19.52 -7.66
C HIS A 31 -5.48 20.03 -6.62
N LEU A 32 -4.17 19.89 -6.87
CA LEU A 32 -3.13 20.47 -6.01
C LEU A 32 -2.95 22.00 -6.21
N GLN A 33 -3.51 22.58 -7.29
CA GLN A 33 -3.30 23.98 -7.68
C GLN A 33 -4.54 24.87 -7.52
N GLU A 34 -5.74 24.30 -7.43
CA GLU A 34 -6.98 25.07 -7.26
C GLU A 34 -7.27 25.37 -5.77
N GLY A 35 -6.90 26.58 -5.36
CA GLY A 35 -7.68 27.39 -4.42
C GLY A 35 -7.68 27.00 -2.95
N TYR A 36 -6.82 27.65 -2.16
CA TYR A 36 -7.01 27.85 -0.71
C TYR A 36 -8.19 28.80 -0.44
N GLY A 37 -9.41 28.42 -0.85
CA GLY A 37 -10.66 28.99 -0.33
C GLY A 37 -11.14 28.11 0.83
N PRO A 38 -11.82 28.65 1.86
CA PRO A 38 -12.41 27.80 2.89
C PRO A 38 -13.36 26.83 2.19
N PRO A 39 -13.19 25.50 2.36
CA PRO A 39 -14.11 24.54 1.74
C PRO A 39 -15.52 24.83 2.26
N ASP A 40 -16.52 24.72 1.39
CA ASP A 40 -17.91 24.68 1.83
C ASP A 40 -18.04 23.54 2.85
N LEU A 41 -18.18 23.90 4.11
CA LEU A 41 -18.22 22.95 5.21
C LEU A 41 -19.61 22.30 5.27
N PRO A 42 -19.70 20.97 5.42
CA PRO A 42 -20.98 20.32 5.68
C PRO A 42 -21.61 20.82 6.98
N ASP A 43 -22.93 20.71 7.08
CA ASP A 43 -23.67 21.12 8.28
C ASP A 43 -23.09 20.50 9.57
N GLY A 44 -22.93 21.33 10.60
CA GLY A 44 -22.36 20.93 11.90
C GLY A 44 -20.83 20.88 11.96
N TRP A 45 -20.13 21.16 10.85
CA TRP A 45 -18.69 21.38 10.85
C TRP A 45 -18.35 22.84 11.11
N GLN A 46 -17.23 23.05 11.79
CA GLN A 46 -16.67 24.36 12.09
C GLN A 46 -15.16 24.37 11.90
N ILE A 47 -14.56 25.54 11.72
CA ILE A 47 -13.11 25.68 11.69
C ILE A 47 -12.61 25.86 13.13
N SER A 48 -11.68 25.01 13.57
CA SER A 48 -11.03 25.15 14.88
C SER A 48 -10.11 26.38 14.91
N GLU A 49 -9.66 26.79 16.10
CA GLU A 49 -8.67 27.87 16.27
C GLU A 49 -7.37 27.61 15.48
N SER A 50 -7.01 26.34 15.32
CA SER A 50 -5.87 25.90 14.51
C SER A 50 -6.14 25.88 12.99
N GLY A 51 -7.29 26.37 12.53
CA GLY A 51 -7.67 26.45 11.12
C GLY A 51 -8.17 25.13 10.51
N ASN A 52 -8.48 24.12 11.32
CA ASN A 52 -8.82 22.78 10.83
C ASN A 52 -10.34 22.52 10.86
N PRO A 53 -10.95 21.99 9.78
CA PRO A 53 -12.33 21.51 9.81
C PRO A 53 -12.53 20.49 10.93
N THR A 54 -13.46 20.78 11.82
CA THR A 54 -13.77 19.98 13.00
C THR A 54 -15.27 19.84 13.15
N PHE A 55 -15.71 18.61 13.42
CA PHE A 55 -17.09 18.27 13.76
C PHE A 55 -17.15 17.79 15.20
N LEU A 56 -18.13 18.29 15.96
CA LEU A 56 -18.45 17.82 17.30
C LEU A 56 -19.93 17.44 17.33
N GLY A 57 -20.22 16.15 17.45
CA GLY A 57 -21.60 15.67 17.33
C GLY A 57 -21.73 14.20 17.63
N GLN A 58 -22.74 13.55 17.05
CA GLN A 58 -22.97 12.12 17.20
C GLN A 58 -22.67 11.38 15.88
N ASN A 59 -22.10 10.18 15.98
CA ASN A 59 -21.94 9.29 14.84
C ASN A 59 -23.21 8.46 14.57
N SER A 60 -23.19 7.62 13.53
CA SER A 60 -24.32 6.72 13.18
C SER A 60 -24.74 5.76 14.30
N GLN A 61 -23.87 5.50 15.28
CA GLN A 61 -24.15 4.70 16.47
C GLN A 61 -24.61 5.54 17.67
N ARG A 62 -24.98 6.81 17.46
CA ARG A 62 -25.37 7.79 18.50
C ARG A 62 -24.30 8.04 19.57
N LYS A 63 -23.04 7.72 19.28
CA LYS A 63 -21.91 8.01 20.18
C LYS A 63 -21.43 9.42 19.91
N ARG A 64 -21.19 10.18 20.99
CA ARG A 64 -20.56 11.50 20.88
C ARG A 64 -19.12 11.35 20.39
N ILE A 65 -18.79 12.10 19.35
CA ILE A 65 -17.48 12.07 18.70
C ILE A 65 -17.00 13.49 18.41
N ARG A 66 -15.69 13.61 18.31
CA ARG A 66 -15.02 14.72 17.66
C ARG A 66 -14.29 14.17 16.45
N ALA A 67 -14.50 14.80 15.30
CA ALA A 67 -13.75 14.52 14.09
C ALA A 67 -12.98 15.77 13.68
N THR A 68 -11.72 15.63 13.28
CA THR A 68 -10.89 16.75 12.81
C THR A 68 -10.14 16.34 11.55
N VAL A 69 -10.19 17.19 10.51
CA VAL A 69 -9.44 17.04 9.26
C VAL A 69 -8.26 18.00 9.29
N PHE A 70 -7.05 17.51 9.06
CA PHE A 70 -5.83 18.31 9.19
C PHE A 70 -4.77 17.90 8.16
N ALA A 71 -3.92 18.86 7.79
CA ALA A 71 -2.73 18.58 6.99
C ALA A 71 -1.69 17.82 7.84
N ASP A 72 -1.07 16.79 7.28
CA ASP A 72 -0.05 16.03 8.00
C ASP A 72 1.20 16.90 8.24
N GLN A 73 1.57 17.12 9.49
CA GLN A 73 2.62 18.08 9.87
C GLN A 73 3.99 17.75 9.27
N GLY A 74 4.27 16.46 9.02
CA GLY A 74 5.51 16.02 8.37
C GLY A 74 5.48 16.12 6.83
N ARG A 75 4.31 16.29 6.22
CA ARG A 75 4.11 16.35 4.76
C ARG A 75 2.93 17.27 4.47
N ARG A 76 3.19 18.58 4.41
CA ARG A 76 2.20 19.65 4.14
C ARG A 76 1.38 19.48 2.83
N THR A 77 1.69 18.45 2.05
CA THR A 77 1.03 18.10 0.79
C THR A 77 -0.09 17.06 0.95
N PHE A 78 -0.28 16.48 2.14
CA PHE A 78 -1.28 15.44 2.36
C PHE A 78 -2.19 15.75 3.53
N TRP A 79 -3.41 15.24 3.46
CA TRP A 79 -4.47 15.45 4.45
C TRP A 79 -4.86 14.15 5.13
N LYS A 80 -5.27 14.24 6.39
CA LYS A 80 -5.81 13.11 7.15
C LYS A 80 -7.02 13.57 7.95
N PHE A 81 -7.76 12.62 8.47
CA PHE A 81 -8.73 12.88 9.52
C PHE A 81 -8.50 11.98 10.73
N VAL A 82 -8.89 12.48 11.88
CA VAL A 82 -8.98 11.72 13.13
C VAL A 82 -10.41 11.75 13.62
N VAL A 83 -10.90 10.62 14.12
CA VAL A 83 -12.18 10.54 14.84
C VAL A 83 -11.94 9.95 16.22
N THR A 84 -12.29 10.72 17.24
CA THR A 84 -12.20 10.31 18.64
C THR A 84 -13.58 10.34 19.30
N ARG A 85 -13.79 9.46 20.28
CA ARG A 85 -15.00 9.49 21.12
C ARG A 85 -14.84 10.56 22.17
N VAL A 86 -15.92 11.30 22.43
CA VAL A 86 -15.94 12.35 23.46
C VAL A 86 -16.83 11.86 24.59
N ASN A 87 -16.23 11.61 25.75
CA ASN A 87 -16.97 11.38 26.99
C ASN A 87 -17.01 12.70 27.76
N LEU A 88 -18.20 13.11 28.22
CA LEU A 88 -18.39 14.39 28.93
C LEU A 88 -18.07 14.33 30.43
N ASN A 89 -17.74 13.15 30.95
CA ASN A 89 -17.38 12.96 32.35
C ASN A 89 -15.86 12.75 32.43
N ASP A 90 -15.18 13.77 32.95
CA ASP A 90 -13.76 14.13 32.85
C ASP A 90 -12.68 13.14 33.37
N GLU A 91 -12.92 11.83 33.47
CA GLU A 91 -11.90 10.89 34.01
C GLU A 91 -11.32 9.88 33.01
N ASP A 92 -11.88 9.76 31.81
CA ASP A 92 -11.49 8.73 30.82
C ASP A 92 -11.18 9.28 29.41
N MET A 93 -10.78 10.55 29.30
CA MET A 93 -10.42 11.17 28.01
C MET A 93 -9.29 10.43 27.26
N ASP A 94 -8.45 9.68 27.98
CA ASP A 94 -7.28 9.00 27.43
C ASP A 94 -7.49 7.51 27.08
N ARG A 95 -8.70 6.95 27.26
CA ARG A 95 -8.95 5.51 27.06
C ARG A 95 -9.60 5.13 25.72
N HIS A 96 -9.64 6.04 24.76
CA HIS A 96 -10.21 5.75 23.45
C HIS A 96 -9.18 5.91 22.35
N ASP A 97 -8.72 4.77 21.82
CA ASP A 97 -7.86 4.69 20.64
C ASP A 97 -8.49 5.49 19.50
N PRO A 98 -7.93 6.66 19.12
CA PRO A 98 -8.48 7.47 18.05
C PRO A 98 -8.32 6.74 16.72
N PHE A 99 -9.33 6.81 15.87
CA PHE A 99 -9.16 6.34 14.50
C PHE A 99 -8.43 7.41 13.68
N TYR A 100 -7.28 7.07 13.13
CA TYR A 100 -6.56 7.91 12.16
C TYR A 100 -6.68 7.33 10.76
N SER A 101 -7.06 8.18 9.81
CA SER A 101 -7.09 7.79 8.40
C SER A 101 -5.69 7.67 7.80
N ASN A 102 -5.61 7.00 6.66
CA ASN A 102 -4.48 7.14 5.74
C ASN A 102 -4.44 8.56 5.14
N HIS A 103 -3.38 8.86 4.38
CA HIS A 103 -3.17 10.13 3.71
C HIS A 103 -4.00 10.28 2.44
N TYR A 104 -4.71 11.40 2.33
CA TYR A 104 -5.42 11.87 1.15
C TYR A 104 -4.64 12.99 0.46
N TYR A 105 -4.89 13.17 -0.83
CA TYR A 105 -4.21 14.18 -1.66
C TYR A 105 -4.80 15.59 -1.50
N SER A 106 -6.03 15.71 -1.02
CA SER A 106 -6.72 16.98 -0.83
C SER A 106 -7.49 17.02 0.50
N GLN A 107 -7.76 18.25 0.98
CA GLN A 107 -8.57 18.47 2.18
C GLN A 107 -10.01 18.00 1.98
N SER A 108 -10.57 18.23 0.80
CA SER A 108 -11.94 17.86 0.43
C SER A 108 -12.13 16.33 0.41
N ASP A 109 -11.18 15.58 -0.14
CA ASP A 109 -11.22 14.10 -0.09
C ASP A 109 -11.21 13.60 1.35
N ALA A 110 -10.30 14.13 2.19
CA ALA A 110 -10.24 13.78 3.60
C ALA A 110 -11.52 14.13 4.35
N LEU A 111 -12.14 15.27 4.04
CA LEU A 111 -13.38 15.74 4.66
C LEU A 111 -14.57 14.86 4.28
N ASN A 112 -14.75 14.59 2.98
CA ASN A 112 -15.81 13.72 2.47
C ASN A 112 -15.71 12.31 3.05
N GLU A 113 -14.50 11.75 3.09
CA GLU A 113 -14.25 10.43 3.65
C GLU A 113 -14.45 10.38 5.16
N CYS A 114 -14.10 11.46 5.87
CA CYS A 114 -14.40 11.59 7.29
C CYS A 114 -15.91 11.59 7.54
N GLN A 115 -16.69 12.33 6.75
CA GLN A 115 -18.15 12.34 6.85
C GLN A 115 -18.73 10.94 6.60
N ARG A 116 -18.25 10.23 5.57
CA ARG A 116 -18.64 8.83 5.31
C ARG A 116 -18.35 7.94 6.51
N PHE A 117 -17.16 8.06 7.10
CA PHE A 117 -16.78 7.31 8.29
C PHE A 117 -17.70 7.58 9.49
N ILE A 118 -18.02 8.84 9.76
CA ILE A 118 -18.94 9.24 10.84
C ILE A 118 -20.34 8.62 10.64
N LEU A 119 -20.78 8.53 9.38
CA LEU A 119 -22.04 7.90 9.01
C LEU A 119 -21.97 6.36 9.00
N GLY A 120 -20.82 5.75 9.26
CA GLY A 120 -20.62 4.30 9.21
C GLY A 120 -20.58 3.73 7.80
N LEU A 121 -20.34 4.58 6.79
CA LEU A 121 -20.19 4.18 5.39
C LEU A 121 -18.73 3.78 5.11
N PRO A 122 -18.50 2.88 4.13
CA PRO A 122 -17.15 2.47 3.74
C PRO A 122 -16.38 3.64 3.12
N LEU A 123 -15.08 3.67 3.40
CA LEU A 123 -14.12 4.59 2.80
C LEU A 123 -13.89 4.23 1.32
N THR A 124 -13.86 5.23 0.44
CA THR A 124 -13.88 5.04 -1.01
C THR A 124 -12.77 5.76 -1.77
N ALA A 125 -12.36 6.94 -1.31
CA ALA A 125 -11.33 7.71 -1.99
C ALA A 125 -9.98 7.00 -1.94
N THR A 126 -9.23 7.17 -3.03
CA THR A 126 -7.88 6.62 -3.15
C THR A 126 -6.94 7.39 -2.23
N THR A 127 -6.17 6.66 -1.44
CA THR A 127 -5.19 7.22 -0.51
C THR A 127 -3.79 7.03 -1.06
N TYR A 128 -2.85 7.87 -0.64
CA TYR A 128 -1.44 7.75 -1.01
C TYR A 128 -0.88 6.36 -0.67
N GLN A 129 -1.30 5.78 0.47
CA GLN A 129 -0.87 4.44 0.86
C GLN A 129 -1.41 3.38 -0.11
N LYS A 130 -2.67 3.49 -0.54
CA LYS A 130 -3.28 2.60 -1.53
C LYS A 130 -2.56 2.67 -2.89
N ASP A 131 -2.23 3.88 -3.37
CA ASP A 131 -1.46 4.05 -4.61
C ASP A 131 -0.05 3.49 -4.49
N ARG A 132 0.63 3.77 -3.37
CA ARG A 132 1.96 3.22 -3.09
C ARG A 132 1.94 1.70 -3.06
N ASP A 133 0.92 1.09 -2.47
CA ASP A 133 0.78 -0.36 -2.43
C ASP A 133 0.43 -0.94 -3.80
N ALA A 134 -0.37 -0.24 -4.62
CA ALA A 134 -0.58 -0.61 -6.02
C ALA A 134 0.73 -0.56 -6.85
N GLU A 135 1.54 0.50 -6.71
CA GLU A 135 2.84 0.60 -7.37
C GLU A 135 3.82 -0.51 -6.91
N ARG A 136 3.74 -0.89 -5.64
CA ARG A 136 4.51 -1.99 -5.06
C ARG A 136 4.06 -3.34 -5.58
N LEU A 137 2.76 -3.57 -5.70
CA LEU A 137 2.16 -4.77 -6.27
C LEU A 137 2.60 -4.98 -7.72
N LEU A 138 2.67 -3.93 -8.53
CA LEU A 138 3.17 -3.99 -9.90
C LEU A 138 4.62 -4.50 -10.00
N LYS A 139 5.43 -4.33 -8.95
CA LYS A 139 6.82 -4.80 -8.92
C LYS A 139 6.95 -6.27 -8.52
N VAL A 140 5.96 -6.85 -7.84
CA VAL A 140 6.01 -8.22 -7.30
C VAL A 140 6.39 -9.27 -8.36
N PRO A 141 5.77 -9.31 -9.56
CA PRO A 141 6.13 -10.31 -10.57
C PRO A 141 7.60 -10.23 -10.99
N SER A 142 8.14 -9.02 -11.14
CA SER A 142 9.54 -8.83 -11.51
C SER A 142 10.52 -9.26 -10.40
N LEU A 143 10.13 -9.12 -9.13
CA LEU A 143 10.92 -9.56 -7.99
C LEU A 143 10.95 -11.08 -7.89
N LEU A 144 9.80 -11.73 -8.06
CA LEU A 144 9.69 -13.20 -8.10
C LEU A 144 10.51 -13.79 -9.25
N MET A 145 10.39 -13.21 -10.45
CA MET A 145 11.15 -13.65 -11.63
C MET A 145 12.66 -13.57 -11.40
N LYS A 146 13.16 -12.45 -10.88
CA LYS A 146 14.60 -12.29 -10.56
C LYS A 146 15.08 -13.28 -9.52
N GLU A 147 14.26 -13.56 -8.51
CA GLU A 147 14.64 -14.51 -7.47
C GLU A 147 14.61 -15.95 -7.97
N ARG A 148 13.71 -16.27 -8.91
CA ARG A 148 13.69 -17.54 -9.64
C ARG A 148 14.90 -17.72 -10.56
N GLU A 149 15.33 -16.68 -11.27
CA GLU A 149 16.57 -16.71 -12.06
C GLU A 149 17.79 -17.04 -11.18
N ARG A 150 17.91 -16.35 -10.03
CA ARG A 150 18.97 -16.60 -9.05
C ARG A 150 18.93 -18.00 -8.46
N GLN A 151 17.73 -18.52 -8.19
CA GLN A 151 17.54 -19.89 -7.76
C GLN A 151 18.09 -20.86 -8.80
N ASN A 152 17.70 -20.70 -10.08
CA ASN A 152 18.16 -21.57 -11.16
C ASN A 152 19.69 -21.50 -11.34
N GLU A 153 20.29 -20.32 -11.23
CA GLU A 153 21.74 -20.14 -11.25
C GLU A 153 22.43 -20.89 -10.12
N LEU A 154 21.88 -20.81 -8.89
CA LEU A 154 22.45 -21.47 -7.73
C LEU A 154 22.32 -22.99 -7.83
N VAL A 155 21.16 -23.52 -8.26
CA VAL A 155 20.97 -24.94 -8.56
C VAL A 155 22.02 -25.42 -9.56
N ALA A 156 22.21 -24.68 -10.66
CA ALA A 156 23.21 -25.04 -11.66
C ALA A 156 24.65 -24.99 -11.12
N LYS A 157 24.97 -24.09 -10.17
CA LYS A 157 26.29 -24.07 -9.51
C LYS A 157 26.51 -25.29 -8.61
N VAL A 158 25.48 -25.67 -7.85
CA VAL A 158 25.50 -26.87 -6.98
C VAL A 158 25.68 -28.12 -7.84
N ASP A 159 24.88 -28.29 -8.88
CA ASP A 159 24.93 -29.49 -9.74
C ASP A 159 26.24 -29.62 -10.51
N ARG A 160 26.88 -28.50 -10.89
CA ARG A 160 28.17 -28.53 -11.59
C ARG A 160 29.37 -28.75 -10.66
N GLY A 161 29.19 -28.71 -9.33
CA GLY A 161 30.27 -28.84 -8.34
C GLY A 161 31.40 -27.79 -8.49
N ARG A 162 31.15 -26.67 -9.17
CA ARG A 162 32.19 -25.69 -9.57
C ARG A 162 32.59 -24.72 -8.46
N ALA A 163 31.87 -24.70 -7.35
CA ALA A 163 32.11 -23.77 -6.24
C ALA A 163 32.42 -24.51 -4.94
N LYS A 164 33.26 -23.89 -4.10
CA LYS A 164 33.59 -24.44 -2.78
C LYS A 164 32.30 -24.57 -1.93
N PRO A 165 32.10 -25.69 -1.21
CA PRO A 165 30.88 -25.95 -0.43
C PRO A 165 30.50 -24.81 0.54
N VAL A 166 31.49 -24.19 1.20
CA VAL A 166 31.29 -23.06 2.12
C VAL A 166 30.69 -21.83 1.41
N ASN A 167 31.09 -21.55 0.17
CA ASN A 167 30.59 -20.41 -0.59
C ASN A 167 29.15 -20.66 -1.06
N LEU A 168 28.84 -21.89 -1.49
CA LEU A 168 27.49 -22.29 -1.90
C LEU A 168 26.49 -22.21 -0.74
N ARG A 169 26.90 -22.67 0.45
CA ARG A 169 26.06 -22.60 1.64
C ARG A 169 25.73 -21.16 2.02
N SER A 170 26.75 -20.30 2.11
CA SER A 170 26.55 -18.88 2.45
C SER A 170 25.66 -18.17 1.43
N GLU A 171 25.86 -18.42 0.14
CA GLU A 171 25.01 -17.89 -0.93
C GLU A 171 23.56 -18.40 -0.78
N ALA A 172 23.35 -19.70 -0.55
CA ALA A 172 22.02 -20.28 -0.34
C ALA A 172 21.30 -19.74 0.91
N GLU A 173 22.01 -19.54 2.03
CA GLU A 173 21.43 -18.95 3.25
C GLU A 173 21.01 -17.50 3.04
N GLN A 174 21.81 -16.72 2.30
CA GLN A 174 21.45 -15.35 1.93
C GLN A 174 20.22 -15.31 1.02
N ARG A 175 20.13 -16.22 0.05
CA ARG A 175 18.99 -16.31 -0.86
C ARG A 175 17.72 -16.77 -0.16
N LEU A 176 17.81 -17.71 0.78
CA LEU A 176 16.69 -18.11 1.62
C LEU A 176 16.12 -16.90 2.38
N LYS A 177 16.98 -16.10 3.04
CA LYS A 177 16.55 -14.89 3.74
C LYS A 177 15.90 -13.87 2.80
N ALA A 178 16.43 -13.71 1.59
CA ALA A 178 15.84 -12.83 0.57
C ALA A 178 14.45 -13.31 0.14
N ALA A 179 14.27 -14.63 -0.05
CA ALA A 179 12.99 -15.24 -0.39
C ALA A 179 11.96 -15.13 0.75
N GLU A 180 12.38 -15.34 2.01
CA GLU A 180 11.53 -15.15 3.20
C GLU A 180 11.08 -13.69 3.38
N HIS A 181 11.98 -12.74 3.10
CA HIS A 181 11.65 -11.32 3.09
C HIS A 181 10.67 -10.98 1.95
N LEU A 182 10.89 -11.52 0.75
CA LEU A 182 9.99 -11.35 -0.39
C LEU A 182 8.60 -11.94 -0.12
N HIS A 183 8.53 -13.12 0.50
CA HIS A 183 7.27 -13.75 0.92
C HIS A 183 6.51 -12.86 1.93
N SER A 184 7.21 -12.37 2.96
CA SER A 184 6.62 -11.47 3.96
C SER A 184 6.10 -10.18 3.32
N TYR A 185 6.85 -9.61 2.38
CA TYR A 185 6.45 -8.45 1.59
C TYR A 185 5.19 -8.71 0.76
N ILE A 186 5.13 -9.84 0.04
CA ILE A 186 3.96 -10.27 -0.75
C ILE A 186 2.73 -10.45 0.15
N ALA A 187 2.88 -11.09 1.32
CA ALA A 187 1.80 -11.27 2.28
C ALA A 187 1.26 -9.93 2.81
N SER A 188 2.14 -8.98 3.15
CA SER A 188 1.75 -7.65 3.62
C SER A 188 0.96 -6.82 2.61
N LEU A 189 1.12 -7.11 1.31
CA LEU A 189 0.39 -6.43 0.23
C LEU A 189 -0.94 -7.09 -0.10
N GLY A 190 -1.28 -8.22 0.53
CA GLY A 190 -2.50 -8.97 0.22
C GLY A 190 -2.52 -9.55 -1.20
N CYS A 191 -1.34 -9.95 -1.70
CA CYS A 191 -1.18 -10.54 -3.03
C CYS A 191 -2.03 -11.81 -3.25
N SER A 192 -2.21 -12.17 -4.52
CA SER A 192 -2.96 -13.37 -4.92
C SER A 192 -2.33 -14.68 -4.42
N ALA A 193 -3.15 -15.71 -4.25
CA ALA A 193 -2.71 -17.04 -3.82
C ALA A 193 -1.60 -17.63 -4.71
N SER A 194 -1.60 -17.34 -6.02
CA SER A 194 -0.56 -17.81 -6.94
C SER A 194 0.80 -17.17 -6.66
N GLN A 195 0.84 -15.87 -6.36
CA GLN A 195 2.08 -15.16 -6.01
C GLN A 195 2.64 -15.63 -4.67
N THR A 196 1.76 -15.88 -3.70
CA THR A 196 2.16 -16.46 -2.41
C THR A 196 2.73 -17.86 -2.59
N ALA A 197 2.06 -18.72 -3.36
CA ALA A 197 2.53 -20.07 -3.64
C ALA A 197 3.88 -20.10 -4.38
N GLU A 198 4.13 -19.16 -5.29
CA GLU A 198 5.43 -19.04 -5.96
C GLU A 198 6.54 -18.65 -4.98
N ALA A 199 6.27 -17.72 -4.06
CA ALA A 199 7.21 -17.36 -2.99
C ALA A 199 7.47 -18.53 -2.03
N ASP A 200 6.45 -19.31 -1.67
CA ASP A 200 6.59 -20.53 -0.87
C ASP A 200 7.48 -21.58 -1.56
N HIS A 201 7.27 -21.78 -2.86
CA HIS A 201 8.08 -22.69 -3.66
C HIS A 201 9.56 -22.27 -3.68
N LEU A 202 9.85 -20.96 -3.81
CA LEU A 202 11.22 -20.45 -3.75
C LEU A 202 11.88 -20.80 -2.40
N ILE A 203 11.18 -20.54 -1.29
CA ILE A 203 11.66 -20.84 0.08
C ILE A 203 11.92 -22.34 0.24
N ALA A 204 10.97 -23.18 -0.17
CA ALA A 204 11.09 -24.63 -0.07
C ALA A 204 12.34 -25.16 -0.81
N THR A 205 12.55 -24.69 -2.04
CA THR A 205 13.71 -25.09 -2.85
C THR A 205 15.03 -24.63 -2.22
N TYR A 206 15.11 -23.42 -1.66
CA TYR A 206 16.32 -22.95 -0.97
C TYR A 206 16.62 -23.78 0.28
N ARG A 207 15.60 -24.20 1.03
CA ARG A 207 15.77 -25.10 2.19
C ARG A 207 16.26 -26.48 1.77
N GLU A 208 15.71 -27.02 0.69
CA GLU A 208 16.17 -28.31 0.13
C GLU A 208 17.63 -28.24 -0.34
N MET A 209 18.03 -27.17 -1.03
CA MET A 209 19.42 -26.97 -1.43
C MET A 209 20.37 -26.89 -0.24
N LEU A 210 19.98 -26.19 0.83
CA LEU A 210 20.78 -26.13 2.06
C LEU A 210 20.92 -27.49 2.73
N ALA A 211 19.90 -28.35 2.66
CA ALA A 211 19.99 -29.73 3.12
C ALA A 211 20.98 -30.53 2.27
N ARG A 212 20.87 -30.46 0.94
CA ARG A 212 21.79 -31.15 0.01
C ARG A 212 23.24 -30.71 0.17
N ILE A 213 23.51 -29.43 0.38
CA ILE A 213 24.88 -28.92 0.60
C ILE A 213 25.49 -29.45 1.91
N ARG A 214 24.69 -29.83 2.91
CA ARG A 214 25.22 -30.44 4.16
C ARG A 214 25.68 -31.88 3.98
N GLU A 215 25.19 -32.56 2.95
CA GLU A 215 25.52 -33.96 2.66
C GLU A 215 26.79 -34.11 1.78
N ILE A 216 27.29 -32.99 1.22
CA ILE A 216 28.51 -32.88 0.40
C ILE A 216 29.69 -32.45 1.28
#